data_AF-A0A6P0SFK8-F1
#
_entry.id   AF-A0A6P0SFK8-F1
#
_cell.length_a   1.000
_cell.length_b   1.000
_cell.length_c   1.000
_cell.angle_alpha   90.00
_cell.angle_beta   90.00
_cell.angle_gamma   90.00
#
_symmetry.space_group_name_H-M   'P 1'
#
loop_
_entity.id
_entity.type
_entity.pdbx_description
1 polymer ?
#
loop_
_entity_poly.entity_id
_entity_poly.type
_entity_poly.pdbx_seq_one_letter_code
_entity_poly.pdbx_strand_id
1 'polypeptide(L)'
;PTPPAPMDLAVLIETLREAIAPVGVAHRVLLTRVDSRSRKEAVEAQKTLRELGVPAFHTFIRAYKAHERAALEGMSINQLRGENAREAKADYCRVADELQRDWRS
;
A
#
# COMPACT_ATOMS: atom_id res chain seq x y z
N PRO A 1 -4.60 4.69 -1.66
CA PRO A 1 -3.82 3.47 -2.02
C PRO A 1 -3.56 3.51 -3.51
N THR A 2 -2.33 3.19 -3.96
CA THR A 2 -1.96 3.26 -5.38
C THR A 2 -1.09 2.08 -5.79
N PRO A 3 -1.14 1.60 -7.05
CA PRO A 3 -0.09 0.76 -7.61
C PRO A 3 1.25 1.51 -7.68
N PRO A 4 2.40 0.81 -7.74
CA PRO A 4 3.73 1.43 -7.85
C PRO A 4 4.05 1.96 -9.25
N ALA A 5 3.13 1.86 -10.22
CA ALA A 5 3.41 2.23 -11.59
C ALA A 5 3.60 3.76 -11.73
N PRO A 6 4.56 4.24 -12.54
CA PRO A 6 4.89 5.66 -12.61
C PRO A 6 3.72 6.59 -12.95
N MET A 7 2.82 6.17 -13.85
CA MET A 7 1.68 6.98 -14.26
C MET A 7 0.61 7.09 -13.17
N ASP A 8 0.40 6.02 -12.41
CA ASP A 8 -0.50 6.03 -11.24
C ASP A 8 0.05 6.95 -10.15
N LEU A 9 1.39 6.98 -9.96
CA LEU A 9 2.04 7.88 -9.00
C LEU A 9 1.90 9.35 -9.40
N ALA A 10 1.99 9.69 -10.69
CA ALA A 10 1.83 11.06 -11.16
C ALA A 10 0.43 11.62 -10.85
N VAL A 11 -0.61 10.84 -11.17
CA VAL A 11 -2.01 11.21 -10.88
C VAL A 11 -2.26 11.33 -9.38
N LEU A 12 -1.65 10.45 -8.58
CA LEU A 12 -1.74 10.53 -7.13
C LEU A 12 -1.14 11.84 -6.60
N ILE A 13 0.03 12.25 -7.08
CA ILE A 13 0.70 13.47 -6.63
C ILE A 13 -0.16 14.71 -6.94
N GLU A 14 -0.77 14.76 -8.11
CA GLU A 14 -1.70 15.84 -8.49
C GLU A 14 -2.91 15.88 -7.54
N THR A 15 -3.55 14.73 -7.30
CA THR A 15 -4.68 14.61 -6.38
C THR A 15 -4.31 15.05 -4.96
N LEU A 16 -3.12 14.67 -4.49
CA LEU A 16 -2.64 15.08 -3.16
C LEU A 16 -2.48 16.59 -3.05
N ARG A 17 -1.95 17.25 -4.09
CA ARG A 17 -1.75 18.70 -4.10
C ARG A 17 -3.06 19.47 -4.17
N GLU A 18 -3.98 19.04 -5.01
CA GLU A 18 -5.19 19.81 -5.30
C GLU A 18 -6.33 19.53 -4.31
N ALA A 19 -6.51 18.26 -3.92
CA ALA A 19 -7.70 17.85 -3.18
C ALA A 19 -7.42 17.53 -1.71
N ILE A 20 -6.21 17.08 -1.35
CA ILE A 20 -5.91 16.60 0.01
C ILE A 20 -5.13 17.63 0.83
N ALA A 21 -4.07 18.23 0.27
CA ALA A 21 -3.26 19.23 0.97
C ALA A 21 -4.08 20.41 1.52
N PRO A 22 -5.09 20.95 0.81
CA PRO A 22 -5.91 22.04 1.34
C PRO A 22 -6.79 21.66 2.54
N VAL A 23 -7.10 20.38 2.71
CA VAL A 23 -7.98 19.89 3.79
C VAL A 23 -7.25 19.85 5.14
N GLY A 24 -5.90 19.85 5.13
CA GLY A 24 -5.09 19.84 6.35
C GLY A 24 -5.18 18.55 7.17
N VAL A 25 -5.74 17.48 6.60
CA VAL A 25 -5.85 16.17 7.26
C VAL A 25 -4.60 15.34 7.01
N ALA A 26 -4.07 14.74 8.08
CA ALA A 26 -2.95 13.83 8.00
C ALA A 26 -3.29 12.65 7.09
N HIS A 27 -2.42 12.39 6.11
CA HIS A 27 -2.61 11.33 5.13
C HIS A 27 -1.28 10.64 4.85
N ARG A 28 -1.36 9.39 4.36
CA ARG A 28 -0.19 8.60 4.02
C ARG A 28 -0.48 7.66 2.86
N VAL A 29 0.45 7.59 1.92
CA VAL A 29 0.32 6.79 0.69
C VAL A 29 0.73 5.35 0.95
N LEU A 30 -0.17 4.42 0.67
CA LEU A 30 0.09 2.98 0.68
C LEU A 30 0.23 2.45 -0.74
N LEU A 31 1.38 1.85 -1.06
CA LEU A 31 1.57 1.11 -2.30
C LEU A 31 0.91 -0.27 -2.20
N THR A 32 0.14 -0.62 -3.22
CA THR A 32 -0.65 -1.86 -3.29
C THR A 32 -0.45 -2.55 -4.63
N ARG A 33 -0.86 -3.83 -4.72
CA ARG A 33 -0.74 -4.64 -5.94
C ARG A 33 0.70 -4.72 -6.47
N VAL A 34 1.68 -4.67 -5.58
CA VAL A 34 3.10 -4.76 -5.95
C VAL A 34 3.42 -6.17 -6.44
N ASP A 35 4.02 -6.32 -7.63
CA ASP A 35 4.53 -7.63 -8.05
C ASP A 35 5.65 -8.06 -7.10
N SER A 36 5.48 -9.24 -6.50
CA SER A 36 6.49 -9.90 -5.65
C SER A 36 7.88 -10.02 -6.29
N ARG A 37 7.97 -10.03 -7.63
CA ARG A 37 9.21 -10.07 -8.40
C ARG A 37 9.85 -8.68 -8.59
N SER A 38 9.02 -7.63 -8.57
CA SER A 38 9.43 -6.23 -8.77
C SER A 38 9.50 -5.44 -7.46
N ARG A 39 9.92 -6.08 -6.37
CA ARG A 39 10.04 -5.40 -5.05
C ARG A 39 10.94 -4.17 -5.08
N LYS A 40 11.99 -4.19 -5.91
CA LYS A 40 12.91 -3.05 -6.06
C LYS A 40 12.19 -1.82 -6.59
N GLU A 41 11.32 -1.98 -7.59
CA GLU A 41 10.54 -0.88 -8.17
C GLU A 41 9.59 -0.25 -7.14
N ALA A 42 8.96 -1.05 -6.29
CA ALA A 42 8.12 -0.52 -5.21
C ALA A 42 8.94 0.28 -4.16
N VAL A 43 10.17 -0.15 -3.87
CA VAL A 43 11.07 0.59 -2.96
C VAL A 43 11.49 1.92 -3.59
N GLU A 44 11.84 1.94 -4.87
CA GLU A 44 12.16 3.18 -5.58
C GLU A 44 10.95 4.12 -5.64
N ALA A 45 9.75 3.60 -5.91
CA ALA A 45 8.52 4.40 -5.85
C ALA A 45 8.28 5.03 -4.46
N GLN A 46 8.48 4.26 -3.38
CA GLN A 46 8.40 4.81 -2.01
C GLN A 46 9.45 5.90 -1.76
N LYS A 47 10.66 5.72 -2.29
CA LYS A 47 11.74 6.69 -2.17
C LYS A 47 11.39 8.00 -2.89
N THR A 48 10.92 7.93 -4.13
CA THR A 48 10.46 9.10 -4.89
C THR A 48 9.34 9.85 -4.17
N LEU A 49 8.34 9.13 -3.62
CA LEU A 49 7.28 9.78 -2.84
C LEU A 49 7.84 10.57 -1.64
N ARG A 50 8.80 10.00 -0.90
CA ARG A 50 9.44 10.66 0.25
C ARG A 50 10.27 11.87 -0.17
N GLU A 51 11.03 11.77 -1.26
CA GLU A 51 11.82 12.86 -1.82
C GLU A 51 10.93 14.04 -2.25
N LEU A 52 9.71 13.75 -2.70
CA LEU A 52 8.69 14.74 -3.04
C LEU A 52 7.89 15.27 -1.84
N GLY A 53 8.25 14.88 -0.61
CA GLY A 53 7.57 15.29 0.61
C GLY A 53 6.20 14.62 0.82
N VAL A 54 5.87 13.58 0.04
CA VAL A 54 4.63 12.83 0.18
C VAL A 54 4.82 11.73 1.23
N PRO A 55 4.08 11.76 2.36
CA PRO A 55 4.19 10.72 3.37
C PRO A 55 3.76 9.38 2.78
N ALA A 56 4.60 8.35 2.90
CA ALA A 56 4.31 7.01 2.40
C ALA A 56 4.62 5.94 3.46
N PHE A 57 3.85 4.85 3.47
CA PHE A 57 4.14 3.68 4.31
C PHE A 57 5.48 3.07 3.92
N HIS A 58 6.22 2.49 4.87
CA HIS A 58 7.37 1.63 4.59
C HIS A 58 6.90 0.28 4.07
N THR A 59 5.76 -0.19 4.56
CA THR A 59 5.14 -1.41 4.09
C THR A 59 4.37 -1.19 2.78
N PHE A 60 4.39 -2.18 1.90
CA PHE A 60 3.55 -2.26 0.71
C PHE A 60 2.80 -3.60 0.66
N ILE A 61 1.67 -3.63 -0.06
CA ILE A 61 0.85 -4.84 -0.23
C ILE A 61 1.21 -5.49 -1.56
N ARG A 62 1.71 -6.72 -1.53
CA ARG A 62 2.04 -7.49 -2.73
C ARG A 62 0.79 -8.08 -3.38
N ALA A 63 0.82 -8.24 -4.70
CA ALA A 63 -0.21 -8.90 -5.46
C ALA A 63 -0.05 -10.42 -5.33
N TYR A 64 -0.93 -11.04 -4.55
CA TYR A 64 -1.05 -12.50 -4.42
C TYR A 64 -2.35 -13.01 -5.03
N LYS A 65 -2.31 -14.21 -5.62
CA LYS A 65 -3.52 -14.95 -6.04
C LYS A 65 -4.47 -15.24 -4.87
N ALA A 66 -3.94 -15.29 -3.65
CA ALA A 66 -4.73 -15.36 -2.44
C ALA A 66 -5.73 -14.19 -2.31
N HIS A 67 -5.42 -12.98 -2.77
CA HIS A 67 -6.37 -11.86 -2.73
C HIS A 67 -7.54 -12.05 -3.68
N GLU A 68 -7.29 -12.54 -4.89
CA GLU A 68 -8.33 -12.86 -5.88
C GLU A 68 -9.23 -13.97 -5.34
N ARG A 69 -8.65 -15.04 -4.79
CA ARG A 69 -9.41 -16.16 -4.19
C ARG A 69 -10.26 -15.73 -3.00
N ALA A 70 -9.69 -14.96 -2.08
CA ALA A 70 -10.44 -14.43 -0.93
C ALA A 70 -11.67 -13.62 -1.39
N ALA A 71 -11.50 -12.77 -2.39
CA ALA A 71 -12.58 -11.97 -2.95
C ALA A 71 -13.68 -12.85 -3.59
N LEU A 72 -13.31 -13.88 -4.36
CA LEU A 72 -14.25 -14.82 -4.97
C LEU A 72 -15.03 -15.63 -3.94
N GLU A 73 -14.39 -16.03 -2.84
CA GLU A 73 -15.02 -16.78 -1.75
C GLU A 73 -15.83 -15.86 -0.78
N GLY A 74 -15.84 -14.54 -1.01
CA GLY A 74 -16.51 -13.58 -0.14
C GLY A 74 -15.88 -13.46 1.24
N MET A 75 -14.59 -13.78 1.37
CA MET A 75 -13.87 -13.86 2.64
C MET A 75 -12.79 -12.78 2.74
N SER A 76 -12.45 -12.41 3.96
CA SER A 76 -11.25 -11.62 4.23
C SER A 76 -9.98 -12.46 3.98
N ILE A 77 -8.89 -11.81 3.55
CA ILE A 77 -7.57 -12.45 3.49
C ILE A 77 -7.12 -13.03 4.84
N ASN A 78 -7.65 -12.51 5.96
CA ASN A 78 -7.37 -13.03 7.29
C ASN A 78 -7.96 -14.42 7.55
N GLN A 79 -9.02 -14.78 6.82
CA GLN A 79 -9.76 -16.03 6.95
C GLN A 79 -9.30 -17.07 5.93
N LEU A 80 -8.72 -16.63 4.80
CA LEU A 80 -8.26 -17.52 3.74
C LEU A 80 -7.07 -18.38 4.20
N ARG A 81 -7.07 -19.65 3.78
CA ARG A 81 -5.96 -20.60 3.97
C ARG A 81 -5.39 -21.06 2.63
N GLY A 82 -4.19 -21.64 2.70
CA GLY A 82 -3.48 -22.18 1.55
C GLY A 82 -2.36 -21.28 1.07
N GLU A 83 -1.93 -21.52 -0.17
CA GLU A 83 -0.72 -20.91 -0.73
C GLU A 83 -0.78 -19.37 -0.70
N ASN A 84 0.32 -18.76 -0.25
CA ASN A 84 0.52 -17.31 -0.15
C ASN A 84 -0.48 -16.54 0.76
N ALA A 85 -1.42 -17.22 1.43
CA ALA A 85 -2.38 -16.57 2.32
C ALA A 85 -1.71 -15.97 3.56
N ARG A 86 -0.68 -16.65 4.09
CA ARG A 86 0.08 -16.18 5.25
C ARG A 86 0.86 -14.90 4.92
N GLU A 87 1.53 -14.87 3.79
CA GLU A 87 2.34 -13.74 3.31
C GLU A 87 1.47 -12.54 2.98
N ALA A 88 0.34 -12.79 2.30
CA ALA A 88 -0.68 -11.80 1.99
C ALA A 88 -1.27 -11.18 3.27
N LYS A 89 -1.62 -12.00 4.26
CA LYS A 89 -2.06 -11.53 5.58
C LYS A 89 -0.98 -10.71 6.29
N ALA A 90 0.27 -11.19 6.25
CA ALA A 90 1.37 -10.52 6.92
C ALA A 90 1.67 -9.11 6.35
N ASP A 91 1.43 -8.88 5.06
CA ASP A 91 1.53 -7.54 4.46
C ASP A 91 0.53 -6.57 5.11
N TYR A 92 -0.74 -6.97 5.25
CA TYR A 92 -1.76 -6.15 5.91
C TYR A 92 -1.50 -5.94 7.40
N CYS A 93 -1.06 -6.97 8.13
CA CYS A 93 -0.70 -6.82 9.54
C CYS A 93 0.43 -5.80 9.73
N ARG A 94 1.46 -5.82 8.88
CA ARG A 94 2.56 -4.84 8.96
C ARG A 94 2.10 -3.41 8.67
N VAL A 95 1.18 -3.21 7.74
CA VAL A 95 0.57 -1.89 7.49
C VAL A 95 -0.22 -1.42 8.71
N ALA A 96 -1.00 -2.31 9.33
CA ALA A 96 -1.77 -1.99 10.53
C ALA A 96 -0.87 -1.63 11.71
N ASP A 97 0.23 -2.36 11.92
CA ASP A 97 1.22 -2.06 12.95
C ASP A 97 1.88 -0.69 12.73
N GLU A 98 2.20 -0.35 11.48
CA GLU A 98 2.76 0.95 11.12
C GLU A 98 1.75 2.08 11.38
N LEU A 99 0.49 1.91 10.96
CA LEU A 99 -0.59 2.87 11.21
C LEU A 99 -0.84 3.09 12.71
N GLN A 100 -0.81 2.02 13.51
CA GLN A 100 -0.99 2.14 14.97
C GLN A 100 0.15 2.89 15.65
N ARG A 101 1.38 2.82 15.14
CA ARG A 101 2.50 3.59 15.67
C ARG A 101 2.31 5.08 15.40
N ASP A 102 1.92 5.43 14.17
CA ASP A 102 1.65 6.82 13.77
C ASP A 102 0.51 7.44 14.59
N TRP A 103 -0.51 6.65 14.96
CA TRP A 103 -1.63 7.15 15.76
C TRP A 103 -1.25 7.43 17.22
N ARG A 104 -0.22 6.75 17.73
CA ARG A 104 0.22 6.88 19.14
C ARG A 104 1.26 7.98 19.33
N SER A 105 1.86 8.49 18.25
CA SER A 105 2.83 9.60 18.23
C SER A 105 2.16 10.93 18.02
#